data_AF-E0D5B6-F1
#
_entry.id   AF-E0D5B6-F1
#
_cell.length_a   1.000
_cell.length_b   1.000
_cell.length_c   1.000
_cell.angle_alpha   90.00
_cell.angle_beta   90.00
_cell.angle_gamma   90.00
#
_symmetry.space_group_name_H-M   'P 1'
#
loop_
_entity.id
_entity.type
_entity.pdbx_description
1 polymer ?
#
loop_
_entity_poly.entity_id
_entity_poly.type
_entity_poly.pdbx_seq_one_letter_code
_entity_poly.pdbx_strand_id
1 'polypeptide(L)'
;AHIFLSEHPKTEERYICSSHDATIYDIANMIREKWPEYDVPTEFEGIDKDIPVVRFSSKKLMGMGFTFKYTLEDMFREAIETCRDKGLLPYSTTRDHIHGEHKIE
;
A
#
# COMPACT_ATOMS: atom_id res chain seq x y z
N ALA A 1 -2.62 -15.84 -6.01
CA ALA A 1 -1.50 -16.46 -6.73
C ALA A 1 -1.14 -17.84 -6.15
N HIS A 2 -0.96 -17.98 -4.83
CA HIS A 2 -0.62 -19.27 -4.20
C HIS A 2 -1.52 -20.43 -4.62
N ILE A 3 -2.84 -20.33 -4.40
CA ILE A 3 -3.80 -21.38 -4.79
C ILE A 3 -3.73 -21.66 -6.29
N PHE A 4 -3.78 -20.61 -7.12
CA PHE A 4 -3.66 -20.72 -8.58
C PHE A 4 -2.42 -21.52 -9.02
N LEU A 5 -1.23 -21.21 -8.48
CA LEU A 5 0.00 -21.94 -8.83
C LEU A 5 0.00 -23.38 -8.28
N SER A 6 -0.58 -23.61 -7.11
CA SER A 6 -0.71 -24.95 -6.51
C SER A 6 -1.61 -25.86 -7.35
N GLU A 7 -2.65 -25.31 -7.96
CA GLU A 7 -3.62 -26.06 -8.76
C GLU A 7 -3.21 -26.16 -10.24
N HIS A 8 -2.27 -25.33 -10.69
CA HIS A 8 -1.89 -25.27 -12.09
C HIS A 8 -0.91 -26.41 -12.46
N PRO A 9 -1.25 -27.31 -13.41
CA PRO A 9 -0.50 -28.53 -13.68
C PRO A 9 0.89 -28.33 -14.33
N LYS A 10 1.19 -27.10 -14.77
CA LYS A 10 2.43 -26.70 -15.46
C LYS A 10 3.24 -25.67 -14.66
N THR A 11 3.10 -25.65 -13.34
CA THR A 11 3.88 -24.76 -12.47
C THR A 11 5.31 -25.25 -12.39
N GLU A 12 6.26 -24.37 -12.70
CA GLU A 12 7.69 -24.69 -12.71
C GLU A 12 8.50 -23.59 -12.02
N GLU A 13 9.39 -24.00 -11.10
CA GLU A 13 10.35 -23.13 -10.41
C GLU A 13 9.70 -21.92 -9.69
N ARG A 14 10.18 -20.70 -9.99
CA ARG A 14 9.86 -19.46 -9.27
C ARG A 14 8.94 -18.56 -10.10
N TYR A 15 8.08 -17.82 -9.40
CA TYR A 15 7.15 -16.84 -9.96
C TYR A 15 7.21 -15.54 -9.16
N ILE A 16 7.42 -14.43 -9.85
CA ILE A 16 7.22 -13.09 -9.27
C ILE A 16 5.71 -12.81 -9.24
N CYS A 17 5.24 -12.32 -8.09
CA CYS A 17 3.86 -11.92 -7.86
C CYS A 17 3.82 -10.47 -7.34
N SER A 18 4.19 -9.53 -8.19
CA SER A 18 4.11 -8.06 -7.98
C SER A 18 3.15 -7.42 -8.98
N SER A 19 2.17 -6.65 -8.52
CA SER A 19 1.14 -6.03 -9.37
C SER A 19 1.43 -4.57 -9.73
N HIS A 20 2.04 -3.82 -8.82
CA HIS A 20 2.30 -2.39 -8.95
C HIS A 20 3.74 -2.09 -8.53
N ASP A 21 4.31 -1.07 -9.15
CA ASP A 21 5.63 -0.56 -8.86
C ASP A 21 5.48 0.96 -8.67
N ALA A 22 6.04 1.51 -7.59
CA ALA A 22 5.88 2.91 -7.22
C ALA A 22 7.11 3.38 -6.44
N THR A 23 7.44 4.66 -6.54
CA THR A 23 8.43 5.29 -5.65
C THR A 23 7.80 5.59 -4.28
N ILE A 24 8.63 5.92 -3.29
CA ILE A 24 8.13 6.42 -2.01
C ILE A 24 7.30 7.70 -2.17
N TYR A 25 7.65 8.55 -3.14
CA TYR A 25 6.92 9.79 -3.43
C TYR A 25 5.55 9.53 -4.03
N ASP A 26 5.42 8.54 -4.94
CA ASP A 26 4.12 8.15 -5.50
C ASP A 26 3.17 7.66 -4.40
N ILE A 27 3.67 6.81 -3.50
CA ILE A 27 2.89 6.30 -2.37
C ILE A 27 2.53 7.44 -1.41
N ALA A 28 3.48 8.31 -1.06
CA ALA A 28 3.24 9.44 -0.17
C ALA A 28 2.22 10.43 -0.74
N ASN A 29 2.28 10.72 -2.04
CA ASN A 29 1.31 11.55 -2.75
C ASN A 29 -0.08 10.92 -2.72
N MET A 30 -0.19 9.63 -3.06
CA MET A 30 -1.46 8.91 -3.00
C MET A 30 -2.06 8.96 -1.60
N ILE A 31 -1.26 8.75 -0.55
CA ILE A 31 -1.77 8.78 0.82
C ILE A 31 -2.27 10.18 1.20
N ARG A 32 -1.53 11.25 0.87
CA ARG A 32 -1.98 12.62 1.13
C ARG A 32 -3.29 12.97 0.42
N GLU A 33 -3.48 12.50 -0.81
CA GLU A 33 -4.69 12.76 -1.57
C GLU A 33 -5.90 12.03 -1.00
N LYS A 34 -5.72 10.75 -0.60
CA LYS A 34 -6.81 9.86 -0.20
C LYS A 34 -7.12 9.88 1.30
N TRP A 35 -6.13 10.19 2.12
CA TRP A 35 -6.22 10.30 3.59
C TRP A 35 -5.53 11.58 4.09
N PRO A 36 -6.08 12.77 3.78
CA PRO A 36 -5.50 14.06 4.15
C PRO A 36 -5.41 14.28 5.67
N GLU A 37 -6.09 13.46 6.47
CA GLU A 37 -6.00 13.43 7.93
C GLU A 37 -4.66 12.88 8.47
N TYR A 38 -3.80 12.32 7.60
CA TYR A 38 -2.45 11.93 7.96
C TYR A 38 -1.41 12.95 7.49
N ASP A 39 -0.56 13.37 8.44
CA ASP A 39 0.65 14.15 8.18
C ASP A 39 1.74 13.27 7.55
N VAL A 40 1.73 13.21 6.21
CA VAL A 40 2.68 12.40 5.41
C VAL A 40 3.75 13.30 4.79
N PRO A 41 5.05 13.05 5.06
CA PRO A 41 6.16 13.87 4.56
C PRO A 41 6.18 14.05 3.04
N THR A 42 6.51 15.27 2.59
CA THR A 42 6.72 15.60 1.17
C THR A 42 8.16 15.39 0.71
N GLU A 43 9.10 15.29 1.67
CA GLU A 43 10.53 15.05 1.45
C GLU A 43 10.98 13.88 2.32
N PHE A 44 11.95 13.12 1.82
CA PHE A 44 12.55 11.98 2.52
C PHE A 44 14.07 12.14 2.50
N GLU A 45 14.69 12.15 3.67
CA GLU A 45 16.14 12.37 3.79
C GLU A 45 16.93 11.30 3.02
N GLY A 46 17.85 11.75 2.16
CA GLY A 46 18.70 10.86 1.37
C GLY A 46 18.02 10.21 0.16
N ILE A 47 16.83 10.66 -0.22
CA ILE A 47 16.11 10.17 -1.42
C ILE A 47 15.87 11.36 -2.35
N ASP A 48 16.30 11.26 -3.59
CA ASP A 48 16.02 12.27 -4.62
C ASP A 48 14.60 12.07 -5.19
N LYS A 49 13.94 13.14 -5.63
CA LYS A 49 12.56 13.09 -6.16
C LYS A 49 12.44 12.36 -7.50
N ASP A 50 13.53 12.29 -8.26
CA ASP A 50 13.60 11.71 -9.60
C ASP A 50 14.11 10.27 -9.60
N ILE A 51 14.10 9.58 -8.44
CA ILE A 51 14.47 8.17 -8.38
C ILE A 51 13.63 7.32 -9.36
N PRO A 52 14.25 6.39 -10.09
CA PRO A 52 13.53 5.54 -11.03
C PRO A 52 12.65 4.53 -10.29
N VAL A 53 11.49 4.23 -10.86
CA VAL A 53 10.65 3.11 -10.39
C VAL A 53 11.37 1.80 -10.69
N VAL A 54 11.59 0.98 -9.65
CA VAL A 54 12.11 -0.39 -9.80
C VAL A 54 10.96 -1.35 -10.03
N ARG A 55 10.96 -2.01 -11.19
CA ARG A 55 9.86 -2.88 -11.62
C ARG A 55 10.11 -4.36 -11.40
N PHE A 56 9.14 -5.05 -10.81
CA PHE A 56 9.13 -6.50 -10.68
C PHE A 56 8.18 -7.14 -11.71
N SER A 57 8.74 -7.86 -12.68
CA SER A 57 7.95 -8.44 -13.77
C SER A 57 7.21 -9.72 -13.37
N SER A 58 5.89 -9.63 -13.21
CA SER A 58 4.99 -10.79 -13.04
C SER A 58 4.57 -11.44 -14.36
N LYS A 59 5.25 -11.16 -15.48
CA LYS A 59 4.87 -11.65 -16.81
C LYS A 59 4.74 -13.18 -16.88
N LYS A 60 5.63 -13.92 -16.20
CA LYS A 60 5.57 -15.39 -16.15
C LYS A 60 4.28 -15.88 -15.49
N LEU A 61 3.89 -15.28 -14.36
CA LEU A 61 2.67 -15.61 -13.63
C LEU A 61 1.42 -15.26 -14.46
N MET A 62 1.38 -14.05 -15.01
CA MET A 62 0.26 -13.61 -15.85
C MET A 62 0.13 -14.41 -17.14
N GLY A 63 1.25 -14.85 -17.72
CA GLY A 63 1.28 -15.72 -18.90
C GLY A 63 0.65 -17.09 -18.68
N MET A 64 0.47 -17.52 -17.42
CA MET A 64 -0.28 -18.73 -17.08
C MET A 64 -1.80 -18.50 -17.01
N GLY A 65 -2.26 -17.25 -17.11
CA GLY A 65 -3.67 -16.88 -16.98
C GLY A 65 -4.05 -16.31 -15.61
N PHE A 66 -3.08 -16.01 -14.74
CA PHE A 66 -3.36 -15.32 -13.48
C PHE A 66 -3.65 -13.84 -13.72
N THR A 67 -4.71 -13.32 -13.09
CA THR A 67 -5.10 -11.91 -13.17
C THR A 67 -5.09 -11.27 -11.78
N PHE A 68 -4.38 -10.14 -11.64
CA PHE A 68 -4.47 -9.31 -10.44
C PHE A 68 -5.81 -8.58 -10.41
N LYS A 69 -6.42 -8.51 -9.23
CA LYS A 69 -7.78 -7.94 -9.05
C LYS A 69 -7.81 -6.59 -8.32
N TYR A 70 -6.71 -6.23 -7.67
CA TYR A 70 -6.64 -5.10 -6.75
C TYR A 70 -5.63 -4.08 -7.23
N THR A 71 -5.97 -2.81 -7.07
CA THR A 71 -5.10 -1.65 -7.33
C THR A 71 -4.18 -1.38 -6.14
N LEU A 72 -3.18 -0.51 -6.33
CA LEU A 72 -2.36 -0.02 -5.22
C LEU A 72 -3.20 0.70 -4.16
N GLU A 73 -4.19 1.48 -4.57
CA GLU A 73 -5.09 2.20 -3.65
C GLU A 73 -5.92 1.22 -2.80
N ASP A 74 -6.45 0.15 -3.39
CA ASP A 74 -7.22 -0.87 -2.65
C ASP A 74 -6.36 -1.50 -1.53
N MET A 75 -5.08 -1.77 -1.81
CA MET A 75 -4.15 -2.34 -0.82
C MET A 75 -3.97 -1.43 0.39
N PHE A 76 -3.74 -0.13 0.15
CA PHE A 76 -3.54 0.84 1.23
C PHE A 76 -4.84 1.17 1.96
N ARG A 77 -5.97 1.23 1.26
CA ARG A 77 -7.30 1.44 1.84
C ARG A 77 -7.63 0.38 2.87
N GLU A 78 -7.62 -0.87 2.46
CA GLU A 78 -7.96 -1.99 3.34
C GLU A 78 -7.00 -2.09 4.53
N ALA A 79 -5.71 -1.80 4.32
CA ALA A 79 -4.72 -1.79 5.40
C ALA A 79 -4.98 -0.67 6.42
N ILE A 80 -5.24 0.56 5.97
CA ILE A 80 -5.52 1.71 6.83
C ILE A 80 -6.82 1.50 7.61
N GLU A 81 -7.90 1.09 6.93
CA GLU A 81 -9.21 0.87 7.52
C GLU A 81 -9.14 -0.26 8.57
N THR A 82 -8.53 -1.40 8.23
CA THR A 82 -8.33 -2.51 9.19
C THR A 82 -7.53 -2.08 10.42
N CYS A 83 -6.47 -1.26 10.23
CA CYS A 83 -5.67 -0.78 11.35
C CYS A 83 -6.44 0.24 12.22
N ARG A 84 -7.28 1.09 11.63
CA ARG A 84 -8.18 1.99 12.37
C ARG A 84 -9.18 1.20 13.20
N ASP A 85 -9.86 0.22 12.59
CA ASP A 85 -10.87 -0.61 13.25
C ASP A 85 -10.30 -1.41 14.43
N LYS A 86 -9.02 -1.78 14.34
CA LYS A 86 -8.30 -2.50 15.41
C LYS A 86 -7.58 -1.58 16.41
N GLY A 87 -7.69 -0.27 16.27
CA GLY A 87 -6.99 0.70 17.13
C GLY A 87 -5.47 0.66 17.01
N LEU A 88 -4.94 0.13 15.90
CA LEU A 88 -3.49 0.06 15.61
C LEU A 88 -2.98 1.30 14.89
N LEU A 89 -3.89 2.09 14.31
CA LEU A 89 -3.59 3.36 13.65
C LEU A 89 -4.62 4.41 14.10
N PRO A 90 -4.19 5.59 14.57
CA PRO A 90 -5.12 6.65 14.94
C PRO A 90 -5.89 7.15 13.70
N TYR A 91 -7.07 7.75 13.90
CA TYR A 91 -7.84 8.25 12.77
C TYR A 91 -7.13 9.42 12.06
N SER A 92 -6.43 10.27 12.81
CA SER A 92 -5.68 11.43 12.32
C SER A 92 -4.31 11.52 13.00
N THR A 93 -3.30 12.01 12.28
CA THR A 93 -2.02 12.45 12.85
C THR A 93 -1.81 13.96 12.72
N THR A 94 -2.65 14.65 11.94
CA THR A 94 -2.66 16.10 11.83
C THR A 94 -3.21 16.72 13.11
N ARG A 95 -2.45 17.63 13.72
CA ARG A 95 -2.81 18.28 14.98
C ARG A 95 -3.85 19.37 14.75
N ASP A 96 -5.11 18.99 14.60
CA ASP A 96 -6.20 19.89 15.02
C ASP A 96 -6.41 19.66 16.53
N HIS A 97 -5.98 20.65 17.32
CA HIS A 97 -6.24 20.84 18.75
C HIS A 97 -6.92 19.65 19.50
N ILE A 98 -6.11 18.78 20.10
CA ILE A 98 -6.56 17.95 21.24
C ILE A 98 -6.75 18.91 22.43
N HIS A 99 -7.88 19.61 22.44
CA HIS A 99 -8.44 20.26 23.62
C HIS A 99 -9.91 19.87 23.74
N GLY A 100 -10.14 18.58 23.89
CA GLY A 100 -11.38 18.02 24.41
C GLY A 100 -11.01 17.12 25.58
N GLU A 101 -11.00 17.69 26.78
CA GLU A 101 -10.94 16.94 28.03
C GLU A 101 -12.03 15.87 28.03
N HIS A 102 -11.66 14.58 28.03
CA HIS A 102 -12.53 13.56 28.58
C HIS A 102 -12.44 13.67 30.11
N LYS A 103 -13.28 14.51 30.70
CA LYS A 103 -13.65 14.35 32.11
C LYS A 103 -14.51 13.09 32.21
N ILE A 104 -13.97 12.11 32.92
CA ILE A 104 -14.73 10.97 33.43
C ILE A 104 -15.30 11.45 34.77
N GLU A 105 -16.63 11.63 34.84
CA GLU A 105 -17.38 11.44 36.09
C GLU A 105 -17.80 9.97 36.21
#